data_AF-A0A328D7P7-F1
#
_entry.id   AF-A0A328D7P7-F1
#
_cell.length_a   1.000
_cell.length_b   1.000
_cell.length_c   1.000
_cell.angle_alpha   90.00
_cell.angle_beta   90.00
_cell.angle_gamma   90.00
#
_symmetry.space_group_name_H-M   'P 1'
#
loop_
_entity.id
_entity.type
_entity.pdbx_description
1 polymer ?
#
loop_
_entity_poly.entity_id
_entity_poly.type
_entity_poly.pdbx_seq_one_letter_code
_entity_poly.pdbx_strand_id
1 'polypeptide(L)'
;MMAALGAIVETSNRSLLLNALLSNWKCGIQCRRRCSGHSSLNPCTRSLLSSQSRFMAFFFSLRNPNSRLSASPVPPMSNGRPNSNGLVHHMRPIPSRNPNPNGRASSKTIISRQFTVNASSSSHSLPGVDGVMMDYIRGRSRATLVAHSLWRHIVQKGDTVIDATCGNGNDTLALLKMVADDTRRGRVYGMDVQKVALQNTSLLLDQSVNPEDKELVELFCLCHSHMGDVIPDGVKVRLVAFNLGYLPGADKNIITSSETTLLAIEAARKILMPGGLISIVAYVGHSGGREEFEKIEESTSRLPFKSWNCCKLQMLNRPLAPVLVFLFKK
;
A
#
# COMPACT_ATOMS: atom_id res chain seq x y z
N MET A 1 -33.66 -14.54 -26.56
CA MET A 1 -32.59 -13.58 -26.19
C MET A 1 -32.70 -13.28 -24.69
N MET A 2 -32.49 -14.31 -23.87
CA MET A 2 -32.44 -14.26 -22.39
C MET A 2 -31.60 -15.46 -21.92
N ALA A 3 -30.29 -15.32 -22.03
CA ALA A 3 -29.31 -16.15 -21.36
C ALA A 3 -27.98 -15.39 -21.32
N ALA A 4 -27.25 -15.52 -20.21
CA ALA A 4 -25.96 -14.92 -19.87
C ALA A 4 -26.00 -13.46 -19.40
N LEU A 5 -26.21 -13.28 -18.09
CA LEU A 5 -25.47 -12.33 -17.24
C LEU A 5 -25.72 -12.73 -15.77
N GLY A 6 -25.12 -13.86 -15.39
CA GLY A 6 -25.14 -14.37 -14.03
C GLY A 6 -23.75 -14.86 -13.65
N ALA A 7 -22.87 -13.94 -13.24
CA ALA A 7 -21.78 -14.17 -12.29
C ALA A 7 -20.98 -12.86 -12.09
N ILE A 8 -20.53 -12.66 -10.84
CA ILE A 8 -19.55 -11.65 -10.36
C ILE A 8 -20.14 -10.27 -10.02
N VAL A 9 -20.71 -10.14 -8.82
CA VAL A 9 -20.33 -9.07 -7.88
C VAL A 9 -20.42 -9.63 -6.47
N GLU A 10 -19.34 -10.24 -6.00
CA GLU A 10 -19.16 -10.45 -4.57
C GLU A 10 -17.90 -9.73 -4.11
N THR A 11 -18.09 -8.87 -3.10
CA THR A 11 -17.07 -8.12 -2.34
C THR A 11 -16.31 -7.02 -3.07
N SER A 12 -16.87 -5.80 -3.07
CA SER A 12 -16.20 -4.59 -2.58
C SER A 12 -17.20 -3.45 -2.52
N ASN A 13 -17.10 -2.60 -1.49
CA ASN A 13 -17.84 -1.35 -1.32
C ASN A 13 -19.30 -1.39 -0.85
N ARG A 14 -19.54 -1.97 0.33
CA ARG A 14 -20.77 -1.68 1.11
C ARG A 14 -20.83 -0.23 1.62
N SER A 15 -19.69 0.44 1.84
CA SER A 15 -19.65 1.82 2.37
C SER A 15 -19.98 2.89 1.33
N LEU A 16 -19.50 2.74 0.09
CA LEU A 16 -19.77 3.70 -0.98
C LEU A 16 -21.22 3.63 -1.48
N LEU A 17 -21.82 2.44 -1.51
CA LEU A 17 -23.25 2.30 -1.86
C LEU A 17 -24.17 2.89 -0.79
N LEU A 18 -23.83 2.72 0.50
CA LEU A 18 -24.61 3.29 1.60
C LEU A 18 -24.56 4.82 1.60
N ASN A 19 -23.39 5.40 1.30
CA ASN A 19 -23.21 6.85 1.19
C ASN A 19 -23.92 7.44 -0.02
N ALA A 20 -23.94 6.73 -1.17
CA ALA A 20 -24.69 7.13 -2.36
C ALA A 20 -26.21 7.04 -2.17
N LEU A 21 -26.69 6.09 -1.36
CA LEU A 21 -28.11 5.97 -1.03
C LEU A 21 -28.55 7.04 -0.01
N LEU A 22 -27.70 7.38 0.97
CA LEU A 22 -27.97 8.43 1.96
C LEU A 22 -27.94 9.84 1.35
N SER A 23 -27.08 10.09 0.36
CA SER A 23 -27.03 11.37 -0.36
C SER A 23 -28.28 11.56 -1.24
N ASN A 24 -28.71 10.51 -1.95
CA ASN A 24 -29.95 10.53 -2.74
C ASN A 24 -31.21 10.68 -1.87
N TRP A 25 -31.22 10.12 -0.65
CA TRP A 25 -32.32 10.31 0.30
C TRP A 25 -32.39 11.75 0.82
N LYS A 26 -31.25 12.37 1.17
CA LYS A 26 -31.19 13.78 1.58
C LYS A 26 -31.63 14.72 0.45
N CYS A 27 -31.24 14.43 -0.79
CA CYS A 27 -31.65 15.19 -1.96
C CYS A 27 -33.16 15.08 -2.23
N GLY A 28 -33.74 13.87 -2.08
CA GLY A 28 -35.19 13.63 -2.20
C GLY A 28 -36.03 14.33 -1.14
N ILE A 29 -35.54 14.45 0.10
CA ILE A 29 -36.23 15.18 1.18
C ILE A 29 -36.18 16.70 0.94
N GLN A 30 -35.07 17.20 0.42
CA GLN A 30 -34.89 18.63 0.13
C GLN A 30 -35.73 19.07 -1.08
N CYS A 31 -35.93 18.20 -2.07
CA CYS A 31 -36.88 18.41 -3.17
C CYS A 31 -38.35 18.39 -2.70
N ARG A 32 -38.69 17.55 -1.71
CA ARG A 32 -40.04 17.52 -1.09
C ARG A 32 -40.40 18.80 -0.34
N ARG A 33 -39.43 19.50 0.24
CA ARG A 33 -39.66 20.76 0.98
C ARG A 33 -39.78 22.00 0.08
N ARG A 34 -39.41 21.89 -1.21
CA ARG A 34 -39.47 23.00 -2.18
C ARG A 34 -40.65 22.95 -3.14
N CYS A 35 -41.41 21.86 -3.14
CA CYS A 35 -42.58 21.66 -4.00
C CYS A 35 -43.84 21.36 -3.16
N SER A 36 -44.17 22.23 -2.23
CA SER A 36 -45.48 22.26 -1.57
C SER A 36 -46.15 23.57 -1.94
N GLY A 37 -46.76 23.58 -3.12
CA GLY A 37 -47.50 24.71 -3.66
C GLY A 37 -47.37 24.79 -5.17
N HIS A 38 -47.96 23.84 -5.89
CA HIS A 38 -48.62 24.04 -7.21
C HIS A 38 -49.14 22.68 -7.70
N SER A 39 -50.45 22.65 -7.94
CA SER A 39 -51.23 21.53 -8.45
C SER A 39 -51.01 21.35 -9.95
N SER A 40 -50.20 20.38 -10.34
CA SER A 40 -50.34 19.54 -11.56
C SER A 40 -49.09 18.65 -11.72
N LEU A 41 -49.27 17.32 -11.67
CA LEU A 41 -48.19 16.36 -11.92
C LEU A 41 -48.32 15.80 -13.33
N ASN A 42 -47.27 16.01 -14.14
CA ASN A 42 -47.10 15.48 -15.49
C ASN A 42 -46.90 13.94 -15.52
N PRO A 43 -47.13 13.26 -16.66
CA PRO A 43 -47.17 11.79 -16.78
C PRO A 43 -45.85 11.04 -16.48
N CYS A 44 -44.73 11.74 -16.28
CA CYS A 44 -43.42 11.14 -16.09
C CYS A 44 -43.17 10.65 -14.64
N THR A 45 -43.98 11.05 -13.67
CA THR A 45 -43.83 10.64 -12.26
C THR A 45 -44.51 9.32 -11.90
N ARG A 46 -45.38 8.77 -12.77
CA ARG A 46 -46.05 7.48 -12.52
C ARG A 46 -45.18 6.26 -12.82
N SER A 47 -44.18 6.34 -13.72
CA SER A 47 -43.36 5.17 -14.04
C SER A 47 -42.32 4.87 -12.95
N LEU A 48 -41.73 5.90 -12.32
CA LEU A 48 -40.75 5.76 -11.23
C LEU A 48 -41.33 5.15 -9.94
N LEU A 49 -42.62 5.37 -9.66
CA LEU A 49 -43.29 4.83 -8.46
C LEU A 49 -43.60 3.33 -8.58
N SER A 50 -43.75 2.79 -9.79
CA SER A 50 -44.03 1.36 -10.01
C SER A 50 -42.79 0.46 -9.88
N SER A 51 -41.61 1.01 -10.18
CA SER A 51 -40.31 0.33 -10.08
C SER A 51 -39.77 0.29 -8.66
N GLN A 52 -40.10 1.26 -7.79
CA GLN A 52 -39.64 1.28 -6.40
C GLN A 52 -40.38 0.28 -5.49
N SER A 53 -41.67 0.02 -5.73
CA SER A 53 -42.44 -0.96 -4.93
C SER A 53 -42.00 -2.42 -5.15
N ARG A 54 -41.54 -2.78 -6.37
CA ARG A 54 -41.05 -4.15 -6.64
C ARG A 54 -39.66 -4.40 -6.03
N PHE A 55 -38.86 -3.35 -5.87
CA PHE A 55 -37.51 -3.45 -5.30
C PHE A 55 -37.53 -3.60 -3.76
N MET A 56 -38.51 -2.99 -3.08
CA MET A 56 -38.71 -3.14 -1.64
C MET A 56 -39.23 -4.53 -1.23
N ALA A 57 -40.06 -5.17 -2.05
CA ALA A 57 -40.58 -6.51 -1.77
C ALA A 57 -39.48 -7.60 -1.81
N PHE A 58 -38.44 -7.41 -2.64
CA PHE A 58 -37.30 -8.32 -2.73
C PHE A 58 -36.37 -8.21 -1.50
N PHE A 59 -36.24 -7.01 -0.93
CA PHE A 59 -35.41 -6.77 0.25
C PHE A 59 -36.04 -7.26 1.57
N PHE A 60 -37.37 -7.31 1.66
CA PHE A 60 -38.05 -7.80 2.86
C PHE A 60 -37.98 -9.33 3.02
N SER A 61 -37.78 -10.09 1.93
CA SER A 61 -37.66 -11.56 1.96
C SER A 61 -36.29 -12.04 2.49
N LEU A 62 -35.25 -11.19 2.44
CA LEU A 62 -33.88 -11.54 2.84
C LEU A 62 -33.58 -11.30 4.34
N ARG A 63 -34.58 -10.99 5.17
CA ARG A 63 -34.39 -10.60 6.57
C ARG A 63 -35.00 -11.52 7.62
N ASN A 64 -35.44 -12.73 7.28
CA ASN A 64 -36.04 -13.65 8.25
C ASN A 64 -35.48 -15.08 8.13
N PRO A 65 -34.43 -15.45 8.90
CA PRO A 65 -33.91 -16.81 8.92
C PRO A 65 -34.56 -17.58 10.08
N ASN A 66 -35.84 -17.94 9.95
CA ASN A 66 -36.49 -18.96 10.79
C ASN A 66 -37.84 -19.37 10.18
N SER A 67 -37.80 -20.25 9.18
CA SER A 67 -38.92 -21.15 8.89
C SER A 67 -38.38 -22.47 8.34
N ARG A 68 -38.57 -23.53 9.12
CA ARG A 68 -38.34 -24.93 8.74
C ARG A 68 -39.35 -25.31 7.66
N LEU A 69 -38.94 -26.14 6.70
CA LEU A 69 -39.81 -27.16 6.09
C LEU A 69 -38.96 -28.38 5.66
N SER A 70 -39.26 -29.47 6.37
CA SER A 70 -39.13 -30.93 6.16
C SER A 70 -38.38 -31.53 4.96
N ALA A 71 -37.58 -32.55 5.29
CA ALA A 71 -36.87 -33.52 4.45
C ALA A 71 -37.73 -34.69 3.93
N SER A 72 -37.20 -35.43 2.92
CA SER A 72 -37.02 -36.92 2.81
C SER A 72 -36.92 -37.38 1.33
N PRO A 73 -36.52 -38.62 0.96
CA PRO A 73 -35.24 -39.34 1.24
C PRO A 73 -34.59 -40.08 0.01
N VAL A 74 -33.24 -40.29 0.07
CA VAL A 74 -32.32 -41.46 -0.25
C VAL A 74 -32.86 -42.62 -1.18
N PRO A 75 -32.08 -43.37 -2.04
CA PRO A 75 -30.79 -44.04 -1.71
C PRO A 75 -29.82 -44.42 -2.92
N PRO A 76 -28.88 -45.41 -2.87
CA PRO A 76 -27.43 -45.16 -2.97
C PRO A 76 -26.59 -46.09 -3.91
N MET A 77 -25.25 -45.93 -3.85
CA MET A 77 -24.14 -46.88 -4.13
C MET A 77 -23.75 -47.30 -5.57
N SER A 78 -22.45 -47.23 -5.89
CA SER A 78 -21.59 -48.43 -6.06
C SER A 78 -20.10 -48.09 -6.25
N ASN A 79 -19.27 -49.13 -6.08
CA ASN A 79 -17.85 -49.14 -5.75
C ASN A 79 -16.89 -49.00 -6.95
N GLY A 80 -15.63 -48.65 -6.69
CA GLY A 80 -14.51 -48.91 -7.62
C GLY A 80 -13.13 -48.43 -7.14
N ARG A 81 -12.40 -49.29 -6.41
CA ARG A 81 -10.91 -49.38 -6.40
C ARG A 81 -10.49 -50.29 -7.57
N PRO A 82 -9.23 -50.30 -8.08
CA PRO A 82 -7.94 -50.30 -7.37
C PRO A 82 -6.89 -49.37 -8.07
N ASN A 83 -5.58 -49.28 -7.79
CA ASN A 83 -4.61 -50.12 -7.09
C ASN A 83 -3.40 -49.24 -6.70
N SER A 84 -2.67 -49.68 -5.67
CA SER A 84 -1.44 -49.13 -5.12
C SER A 84 -0.20 -49.37 -6.00
N ASN A 85 0.75 -48.41 -6.01
CA ASN A 85 2.19 -48.67 -6.03
C ASN A 85 2.94 -47.36 -5.70
N GLY A 86 3.73 -47.35 -4.62
CA GLY A 86 4.48 -46.17 -4.19
C GLY A 86 5.31 -46.44 -2.96
N LEU A 87 6.57 -46.83 -3.21
CA LEU A 87 7.64 -47.18 -2.27
C LEU A 87 7.80 -46.22 -1.07
N VAL A 88 7.92 -46.81 0.11
CA VAL A 88 8.30 -46.14 1.37
C VAL A 88 9.81 -46.26 1.55
N HIS A 89 10.52 -45.13 1.58
CA HIS A 89 11.93 -45.09 1.98
C HIS A 89 12.04 -45.00 3.51
N HIS A 90 12.57 -46.05 4.13
CA HIS A 90 13.00 -46.09 5.52
C HIS A 90 14.30 -45.29 5.73
N MET A 91 14.27 -44.27 6.59
CA MET A 91 15.46 -43.69 7.20
C MET A 91 15.93 -44.55 8.39
N ARG A 92 17.21 -44.91 8.42
CA ARG A 92 17.88 -45.57 9.55
C ARG A 92 18.47 -44.53 10.53
N PRO A 93 18.53 -44.81 11.85
CA PRO A 93 19.12 -43.90 12.84
C PRO A 93 20.65 -44.08 13.00
N ILE A 94 21.32 -42.98 13.33
CA ILE A 94 22.77 -42.88 13.64
C ILE A 94 22.97 -43.18 15.14
N PRO A 95 23.95 -44.02 15.55
CA PRO A 95 24.23 -44.24 16.97
C PRO A 95 25.25 -43.25 17.54
N SER A 96 25.00 -42.86 18.79
CA SER A 96 25.88 -42.09 19.67
C SER A 96 27.03 -42.95 20.22
N ARG A 97 28.21 -42.36 20.42
CA ARG A 97 29.24 -42.87 21.36
C ARG A 97 30.11 -41.73 21.88
N ASN A 98 30.06 -41.56 23.20
CA ASN A 98 31.08 -40.91 24.02
C ASN A 98 32.14 -41.98 24.40
N PRO A 99 33.38 -41.57 24.72
CA PRO A 99 33.75 -41.64 26.13
C PRO A 99 34.66 -40.49 26.60
N ASN A 100 34.50 -40.13 27.87
CA ASN A 100 35.47 -39.38 28.68
C ASN A 100 36.20 -40.39 29.59
N PRO A 101 37.42 -40.14 30.10
CA PRO A 101 37.46 -39.47 31.41
C PRO A 101 38.75 -38.67 31.75
N ASN A 102 38.64 -37.96 32.88
CA ASN A 102 39.69 -37.43 33.78
C ASN A 102 40.06 -35.95 33.68
N GLY A 103 39.64 -35.19 34.71
CA GLY A 103 40.16 -33.85 35.02
C GLY A 103 39.41 -33.19 36.17
N ARG A 104 39.89 -33.39 37.41
CA ARG A 104 39.48 -32.67 38.63
C ARG A 104 39.58 -31.15 38.48
N ALA A 105 38.63 -30.40 39.05
CA ALA A 105 38.93 -29.23 39.89
C ALA A 105 37.67 -28.65 40.59
N SER A 106 37.73 -28.71 41.92
CA SER A 106 37.30 -27.74 42.95
C SER A 106 36.21 -26.70 42.68
N SER A 107 35.20 -26.74 43.55
CA SER A 107 34.20 -25.71 43.86
C SER A 107 34.79 -24.30 43.98
N LYS A 108 34.21 -23.35 43.26
CA LYS A 108 34.15 -21.94 43.64
C LYS A 108 32.74 -21.39 43.36
N THR A 109 32.14 -20.90 44.43
CA THR A 109 30.88 -20.17 44.53
C THR A 109 30.76 -19.09 43.45
N ILE A 110 29.74 -19.17 42.59
CA ILE A 110 29.36 -18.07 41.72
C ILE A 110 28.31 -17.25 42.47
N ILE A 111 28.75 -16.09 42.96
CA ILE A 111 27.87 -15.03 43.44
C ILE A 111 27.07 -14.52 42.23
N SER A 112 25.76 -14.73 42.28
CA SER A 112 24.78 -14.07 41.41
C SER A 112 24.92 -12.56 41.54
N ARG A 113 25.65 -11.91 40.61
CA ARG A 113 25.51 -10.47 40.37
C ARG A 113 24.25 -10.29 39.53
N GLN A 114 23.14 -10.00 40.19
CA GLN A 114 22.00 -9.36 39.56
C GLN A 114 22.49 -8.04 38.95
N PHE A 115 22.61 -7.99 37.64
CA PHE A 115 22.64 -6.73 36.91
C PHE A 115 21.24 -6.14 37.01
N THR A 116 21.01 -5.33 38.03
CA THR A 116 19.94 -4.33 38.02
C THR A 116 20.28 -3.33 36.92
N VAL A 117 19.69 -3.52 35.74
CA VAL A 117 19.67 -2.48 34.73
C VAL A 117 18.74 -1.39 35.25
N ASN A 118 19.33 -0.35 35.85
CA ASN A 118 18.64 0.91 36.06
C ASN A 118 18.28 1.47 34.68
N ALA A 119 17.08 1.17 34.21
CA ALA A 119 16.46 1.84 33.08
C ALA A 119 16.02 3.25 33.50
N SER A 120 16.98 4.11 33.78
CA SER A 120 16.79 5.55 33.81
C SER A 120 17.40 6.13 32.53
N SER A 121 16.67 6.00 31.43
CA SER A 121 16.84 6.85 30.27
C SER A 121 15.45 7.17 29.74
N SER A 122 15.07 8.43 29.86
CA SER A 122 13.91 9.04 29.24
C SER A 122 13.84 8.69 27.75
N SER A 123 13.10 7.64 27.40
CA SER A 123 12.73 7.38 26.03
C SER A 123 11.53 8.27 25.71
N HIS A 124 11.77 9.38 25.00
CA HIS A 124 10.73 9.93 24.15
C HIS A 124 10.44 8.90 23.05
N SER A 125 9.65 7.88 23.40
CA SER A 125 9.10 6.93 22.46
C SER A 125 8.12 7.71 21.58
N LEU A 126 8.62 8.18 20.45
CA LEU A 126 7.82 8.95 19.49
C LEU A 126 6.69 8.03 18.96
N PRO A 127 5.42 8.41 19.11
CA PRO A 127 4.32 7.51 18.78
C PRO A 127 4.12 7.47 17.27
N GLY A 128 4.47 6.36 16.61
CA GLY A 128 3.98 6.11 15.24
C GLY A 128 4.71 5.05 14.42
N VAL A 129 6.05 5.09 14.34
CA VAL A 129 6.79 4.15 13.47
C VAL A 129 6.73 2.73 13.99
N ASP A 130 6.96 2.55 15.29
CA ASP A 130 6.97 1.23 15.93
C ASP A 130 5.63 0.51 15.74
N GLY A 131 4.51 1.24 15.87
CA GLY A 131 3.17 0.70 15.64
C GLY A 131 2.98 0.24 14.19
N VAL A 132 3.29 1.10 13.22
CA VAL A 132 3.14 0.78 11.78
C VAL A 132 4.07 -0.37 11.37
N MET A 133 5.30 -0.40 11.88
CA MET A 133 6.26 -1.47 11.63
C MET A 133 5.81 -2.79 12.24
N MET A 134 5.30 -2.77 13.48
CA MET A 134 4.72 -3.97 14.12
C MET A 134 3.51 -4.49 13.36
N ASP A 135 2.65 -3.61 12.85
CA ASP A 135 1.52 -4.01 12.02
C ASP A 135 1.96 -4.56 10.68
N TYR A 136 3.04 -4.04 10.08
CA TYR A 136 3.63 -4.62 8.88
C TYR A 136 4.16 -6.03 9.15
N ILE A 137 4.92 -6.24 10.23
CA ILE A 137 5.43 -7.57 10.65
C ILE A 137 4.28 -8.55 10.89
N ARG A 138 3.18 -8.10 11.52
CA ARG A 138 1.96 -8.90 11.71
C ARG A 138 1.15 -9.13 10.42
N GLY A 139 1.57 -8.54 9.29
CA GLY A 139 0.89 -8.65 8.01
C GLY A 139 -0.42 -7.87 7.92
N ARG A 140 -0.59 -6.84 8.76
CA ARG A 140 -1.80 -5.98 8.88
C ARG A 140 -1.63 -4.60 8.23
N SER A 141 -0.41 -4.22 7.87
CA SER A 141 -0.10 -2.93 7.23
C SER A 141 0.51 -3.10 5.84
N ARG A 142 0.33 -2.09 4.99
CA ARG A 142 0.90 -2.04 3.63
C ARG A 142 2.32 -1.49 3.69
N ALA A 143 3.18 -1.92 2.76
CA ALA A 143 4.55 -1.43 2.64
C ALA A 143 4.62 0.12 2.48
N THR A 144 3.68 0.70 1.73
CA THR A 144 3.59 2.17 1.56
C THR A 144 3.35 2.92 2.87
N LEU A 145 2.59 2.34 3.82
CA LEU A 145 2.40 2.96 5.14
C LEU A 145 3.67 2.95 5.98
N VAL A 146 4.49 1.90 5.85
CA VAL A 146 5.83 1.85 6.48
C VAL A 146 6.73 2.90 5.86
N ALA A 147 6.71 3.06 4.53
CA ALA A 147 7.46 4.13 3.87
C ALA A 147 7.02 5.51 4.40
N HIS A 148 5.72 5.80 4.40
CA HIS A 148 5.16 7.07 4.91
C HIS A 148 5.49 7.33 6.38
N SER A 149 5.51 6.29 7.22
CA SER A 149 5.88 6.46 8.63
C SER A 149 7.34 6.89 8.78
N LEU A 150 8.25 6.34 7.98
CA LEU A 150 9.65 6.75 7.95
C LEU A 150 9.84 8.14 7.33
N TRP A 151 9.12 8.47 6.25
CA TRP A 151 9.22 9.78 5.59
C TRP A 151 8.93 10.93 6.55
N ARG A 152 7.95 10.77 7.45
CA ARG A 152 7.61 11.77 8.48
C ARG A 152 8.74 12.08 9.47
N HIS A 153 9.78 11.25 9.54
CA HIS A 153 10.96 11.46 10.39
C HIS A 153 12.12 12.10 9.62
N ILE A 154 12.02 12.18 8.30
CA ILE A 154 13.06 12.73 7.41
C ILE A 154 12.60 14.08 6.85
N VAL A 155 11.36 14.16 6.40
CA VAL A 155 10.78 15.35 5.76
C VAL A 155 10.35 16.37 6.80
N GLN A 156 10.80 17.60 6.61
CA GLN A 156 10.44 18.75 7.42
C GLN A 156 9.54 19.70 6.62
N LYS A 157 8.86 20.59 7.36
CA LYS A 157 8.11 21.69 6.77
C LYS A 157 9.05 22.59 5.97
N GLY A 158 8.61 22.99 4.78
CA GLY A 158 9.42 23.79 3.86
C GLY A 158 10.44 23.00 3.02
N ASP A 159 10.57 21.68 3.19
CA ASP A 159 11.47 20.87 2.36
C ASP A 159 10.94 20.72 0.92
N THR A 160 11.86 20.43 -0.01
CA THR A 160 11.55 19.96 -1.35
C THR A 160 11.59 18.43 -1.41
N VAL A 161 10.54 17.82 -1.97
CA VAL A 161 10.39 16.37 -2.11
C VAL A 161 9.89 15.99 -3.51
N ILE A 162 10.17 14.76 -3.92
CA ILE A 162 9.80 14.24 -5.25
C ILE A 162 9.00 12.95 -5.10
N ASP A 163 7.86 12.87 -5.77
CA ASP A 163 7.13 11.64 -6.08
C ASP A 163 7.43 11.26 -7.53
N ALA A 164 8.29 10.25 -7.73
CA ALA A 164 8.75 9.84 -9.05
C ALA A 164 7.74 8.94 -9.80
N THR A 165 6.63 8.59 -9.16
CA THR A 165 5.61 7.66 -9.68
C THR A 165 4.24 7.99 -9.07
N CYS A 166 3.68 9.16 -9.41
CA CYS A 166 2.47 9.69 -8.77
C CYS A 166 1.31 8.69 -8.72
N GLY A 167 1.05 8.00 -9.82
CA GLY A 167 -0.07 7.10 -9.96
C GLY A 167 -1.41 7.76 -9.59
N ASN A 168 -2.07 7.26 -8.55
CA ASN A 168 -3.33 7.84 -8.06
C ASN A 168 -3.15 9.00 -7.05
N GLY A 169 -1.92 9.48 -6.84
CA GLY A 169 -1.62 10.67 -6.05
C GLY A 169 -1.56 10.50 -4.53
N ASN A 170 -1.63 9.28 -4.02
CA ASN A 170 -1.62 9.03 -2.57
C ASN A 170 -0.28 9.44 -1.93
N ASP A 171 0.83 9.09 -2.58
CA ASP A 171 2.18 9.43 -2.12
C ASP A 171 2.40 10.95 -2.25
N THR A 172 2.00 11.55 -3.38
CA THR A 172 2.01 13.00 -3.61
C THR A 172 1.24 13.78 -2.54
N LEU A 173 0.02 13.36 -2.20
CA LEU A 173 -0.80 13.99 -1.16
C LEU A 173 -0.15 13.86 0.23
N ALA A 174 0.42 12.69 0.53
CA ALA A 174 1.11 12.48 1.80
C ALA A 174 2.33 13.40 1.93
N LEU A 175 3.14 13.49 0.86
CA LEU A 175 4.29 14.38 0.78
C LEU A 175 3.89 15.86 0.92
N LEU A 176 2.83 16.28 0.23
CA LEU A 176 2.31 17.65 0.34
C LEU A 176 1.98 17.99 1.79
N LYS A 177 1.24 17.12 2.47
CA LYS A 177 0.90 17.31 3.89
C LYS A 177 2.14 17.36 4.79
N MET A 178 3.22 16.67 4.43
CA MET A 178 4.48 16.71 5.18
C MET A 178 5.20 18.05 5.01
N VAL A 179 5.26 18.61 3.79
CA VAL A 179 6.06 19.82 3.50
C VAL A 179 5.31 21.14 3.69
N ALA A 180 3.98 21.15 3.54
CA ALA A 180 3.18 22.38 3.55
C ALA A 180 3.16 23.06 4.91
N ASP A 181 3.50 24.36 4.95
CA ASP A 181 3.37 25.26 6.09
C ASP A 181 3.01 26.68 5.64
N ASP A 182 2.78 27.57 6.61
CA ASP A 182 2.46 28.97 6.39
C ASP A 182 3.62 29.75 5.72
N THR A 183 4.84 29.21 5.70
CA THR A 183 5.98 29.86 5.04
C THR A 183 5.99 29.67 3.53
N ARG A 184 5.20 28.72 3.01
CA ARG A 184 4.99 28.49 1.56
C ARG A 184 6.27 28.14 0.78
N ARG A 185 7.33 27.71 1.50
CA ARG A 185 8.63 27.33 0.92
C ARG A 185 8.71 25.89 0.45
N GLY A 186 7.82 25.03 0.96
CA GLY A 186 7.79 23.62 0.59
C GLY A 186 7.47 23.42 -0.89
N ARG A 187 7.98 22.32 -1.47
CA ARG A 187 7.69 21.95 -2.86
C ARG A 187 7.58 20.45 -3.02
N VAL A 188 6.60 20.01 -3.81
CA VAL A 188 6.42 18.62 -4.22
C VAL A 188 6.47 18.55 -5.74
N TYR A 189 7.42 17.81 -6.28
CA TYR A 189 7.46 17.51 -7.71
C TYR A 189 6.92 16.11 -7.93
N GLY A 190 5.84 15.98 -8.71
CA GLY A 190 5.23 14.71 -9.04
C GLY A 190 5.44 14.35 -10.50
N MET A 191 5.79 13.10 -10.79
CA MET A 191 6.04 12.62 -12.16
C MET A 191 5.28 11.32 -12.44
N ASP A 192 4.74 11.22 -13.66
CA ASP A 192 4.21 9.97 -14.19
C ASP A 192 4.19 10.03 -15.73
N VAL A 193 4.43 8.90 -16.40
CA VAL A 193 4.35 8.83 -17.87
C VAL A 193 2.91 8.88 -18.37
N GLN A 194 1.94 8.56 -17.50
CA GLN A 194 0.54 8.49 -17.86
C GLN A 194 -0.20 9.78 -17.49
N LYS A 195 -0.79 10.45 -18.49
CA LYS A 195 -1.65 11.63 -18.26
C LYS A 195 -2.79 11.36 -17.27
N VAL A 196 -3.36 10.15 -17.30
CA VAL A 196 -4.44 9.75 -16.37
C VAL A 196 -3.97 9.71 -14.92
N ALA A 197 -2.71 9.35 -14.64
CA ALA A 197 -2.15 9.38 -13.30
C ALA A 197 -2.11 10.82 -12.76
N LEU A 198 -1.65 11.76 -13.58
CA LEU A 198 -1.61 13.18 -13.20
C LEU A 198 -3.00 13.77 -13.00
N GLN A 199 -3.96 13.40 -13.85
CA GLN A 199 -5.37 13.79 -13.68
C GLN A 199 -5.92 13.27 -12.36
N ASN A 200 -5.72 11.98 -12.06
CA ASN A 200 -6.15 11.37 -10.80
C ASN A 200 -5.49 12.07 -9.59
N THR A 201 -4.19 12.36 -9.70
CA THR A 201 -3.43 13.06 -8.67
C THR A 201 -3.96 14.46 -8.45
N SER A 202 -4.17 15.26 -9.51
CA SER A 202 -4.76 16.60 -9.40
C SER A 202 -6.14 16.55 -8.77
N LEU A 203 -7.02 15.65 -9.22
CA LEU A 203 -8.37 15.51 -8.68
C LEU A 203 -8.35 15.14 -7.19
N LEU A 204 -7.45 14.26 -6.77
CA LEU A 204 -7.29 13.91 -5.37
C LEU A 204 -6.83 15.12 -4.54
N LEU A 205 -5.89 15.91 -5.06
CA LEU A 205 -5.42 17.13 -4.40
C LEU A 205 -6.56 18.16 -4.28
N ASP A 206 -7.32 18.41 -5.35
CA ASP A 206 -8.48 19.31 -5.36
C ASP A 206 -9.52 18.96 -4.30
N GLN A 207 -9.68 17.67 -4.00
CA GLN A 207 -10.65 17.17 -3.01
C GLN A 207 -10.09 17.15 -1.58
N SER A 208 -8.76 17.22 -1.41
CA SER A 208 -8.11 16.87 -0.14
C SER A 208 -7.39 18.03 0.55
N VAL A 209 -7.05 19.10 -0.18
CA VAL A 209 -6.32 20.26 0.34
C VAL A 209 -6.94 21.57 -0.15
N ASN A 210 -6.60 22.68 0.50
CA ASN A 210 -6.99 24.00 0.02
C ASN A 210 -6.21 24.38 -1.27
N PRO A 211 -6.72 25.34 -2.06
CA PRO A 211 -6.06 25.75 -3.31
C PRO A 211 -4.61 26.22 -3.11
N GLU A 212 -4.32 26.91 -2.01
CA GLU A 212 -2.98 27.40 -1.70
C GLU A 212 -2.01 26.23 -1.55
N ASP A 213 -2.27 25.26 -0.67
CA ASP A 213 -1.44 24.05 -0.53
C ASP A 213 -1.24 23.30 -1.85
N LYS A 214 -2.25 23.25 -2.72
CA LYS A 214 -2.11 22.65 -4.05
C LYS A 214 -1.04 23.33 -4.91
N GLU A 215 -0.85 24.65 -4.80
CA GLU A 215 0.20 25.39 -5.53
C GLU A 215 1.63 24.97 -5.17
N LEU A 216 1.82 24.24 -4.06
CA LEU A 216 3.13 23.68 -3.70
C LEU A 216 3.47 22.44 -4.54
N VAL A 217 2.53 21.92 -5.33
CA VAL A 217 2.70 20.72 -6.15
C VAL A 217 2.84 21.08 -7.62
N GLU A 218 3.90 20.59 -8.25
CA GLU A 218 4.10 20.67 -9.70
C GLU A 218 4.12 19.25 -10.29
N LEU A 219 3.26 19.01 -11.28
CA LEU A 219 3.05 17.69 -11.89
C LEU A 219 3.60 17.65 -13.32
N PHE A 220 4.44 16.66 -13.62
CA PHE A 220 5.06 16.46 -14.93
C PHE A 220 4.62 15.15 -15.59
N CYS A 221 4.13 15.26 -16.82
CA CYS A 221 3.83 14.10 -17.66
C CYS A 221 5.11 13.61 -18.33
N LEU A 222 5.93 12.92 -17.55
CA LEU A 222 7.32 12.63 -17.88
C LEU A 222 7.76 11.33 -17.21
N CYS A 223 8.67 10.60 -17.84
CA CYS A 223 9.34 9.48 -17.19
C CYS A 223 10.31 10.00 -16.12
N HIS A 224 10.33 9.38 -14.95
CA HIS A 224 11.23 9.75 -13.86
C HIS A 224 12.72 9.74 -14.22
N SER A 225 13.13 9.01 -15.29
CA SER A 225 14.50 9.04 -15.79
C SER A 225 14.95 10.45 -16.22
N HIS A 226 14.00 11.31 -16.55
CA HIS A 226 14.20 12.71 -16.94
C HIS A 226 14.01 13.69 -15.78
N MET A 227 13.96 13.23 -14.52
CA MET A 227 13.77 14.14 -13.40
C MET A 227 14.83 15.24 -13.33
N GLY A 228 16.07 14.94 -13.74
CA GLY A 228 17.16 15.93 -13.77
C GLY A 228 16.91 17.08 -14.74
N ASP A 229 16.01 16.92 -15.70
CA ASP A 229 15.72 17.93 -16.73
C ASP A 229 14.68 18.97 -16.25
N VAL A 230 13.89 18.63 -15.21
CA VAL A 230 12.77 19.45 -14.74
C VAL A 230 12.95 19.98 -13.32
N ILE A 231 13.82 19.37 -12.52
CA ILE A 231 14.17 19.88 -11.19
C ILE A 231 15.20 21.00 -11.36
N PRO A 232 14.92 22.24 -10.92
CA PRO A 232 15.84 23.36 -11.12
C PRO A 232 17.21 23.13 -10.48
N ASP A 233 18.26 23.62 -11.13
CA ASP A 233 19.61 23.56 -10.61
C ASP A 233 19.74 24.21 -9.23
N GLY A 234 20.51 23.59 -8.34
CA GLY A 234 20.76 24.08 -6.98
C GLY A 234 19.65 23.75 -5.97
N VAL A 235 18.52 23.20 -6.39
CA VAL A 235 17.48 22.70 -5.49
C VAL A 235 18.00 21.51 -4.69
N LYS A 236 17.87 21.60 -3.37
CA LYS A 236 18.25 20.52 -2.43
C LYS A 236 17.02 19.70 -2.08
N VAL A 237 17.00 18.44 -2.52
CA VAL A 237 15.87 17.54 -2.31
C VAL A 237 16.07 16.72 -1.04
N ARG A 238 15.05 16.69 -0.17
CA ARG A 238 15.06 15.91 1.07
C ARG A 238 14.67 14.45 0.85
N LEU A 239 13.68 14.21 0.00
CA LEU A 239 13.12 12.87 -0.22
C LEU A 239 12.77 12.67 -1.69
N VAL A 240 13.15 11.51 -2.25
CA VAL A 240 12.64 11.01 -3.53
C VAL A 240 11.95 9.67 -3.31
N ALA A 241 10.66 9.59 -3.64
CA ALA A 241 9.85 8.41 -3.46
C ALA A 241 9.57 7.72 -4.81
N PHE A 242 9.74 6.39 -4.84
CA PHE A 242 9.42 5.52 -5.95
C PHE A 242 8.46 4.41 -5.47
N ASN A 243 7.42 4.15 -6.25
CA ASN A 243 6.42 3.12 -6.02
C ASN A 243 6.27 2.30 -7.32
N LEU A 244 7.20 1.36 -7.50
CA LEU A 244 7.51 0.72 -8.79
C LEU A 244 6.55 -0.41 -9.13
N GLY A 245 5.89 -0.29 -10.28
CA GLY A 245 4.98 -1.28 -10.84
C GLY A 245 4.07 -0.66 -11.89
N TYR A 246 2.78 -0.99 -11.84
CA TYR A 246 1.75 -0.44 -12.73
C TYR A 246 0.76 0.45 -11.96
N LEU A 247 0.10 1.36 -12.68
CA LEU A 247 -1.01 2.17 -12.15
C LEU A 247 -2.25 1.30 -11.87
N PRO A 248 -2.77 1.22 -10.63
CA PRO A 248 -3.97 0.46 -10.34
C PRO A 248 -5.21 1.00 -11.06
N GLY A 249 -5.91 0.12 -11.78
CA GLY A 249 -7.13 0.46 -12.54
C GLY A 249 -6.87 0.98 -13.95
N ALA A 250 -5.61 1.00 -14.41
CA ALA A 250 -5.23 1.38 -15.77
C ALA A 250 -4.63 0.19 -16.54
N ASP A 251 -4.07 0.48 -17.72
CA ASP A 251 -3.38 -0.51 -18.54
C ASP A 251 -2.16 -1.08 -17.79
N LYS A 252 -2.20 -2.39 -17.52
CA LYS A 252 -1.16 -3.13 -16.79
C LYS A 252 0.09 -3.38 -17.62
N ASN A 253 0.08 -3.06 -18.91
CA ASN A 253 1.27 -3.12 -19.77
C ASN A 253 2.18 -1.91 -19.58
N ILE A 254 1.67 -0.81 -19.02
CA ILE A 254 2.47 0.34 -18.65
C ILE A 254 3.01 0.09 -17.24
N ILE A 255 4.29 -0.28 -17.20
CA ILE A 255 5.03 -0.59 -15.97
C ILE A 255 6.30 0.27 -15.90
N THR A 256 6.81 0.44 -14.68
CA THR A 256 8.20 0.87 -14.47
C THR A 256 9.18 -0.15 -15.06
N SER A 257 10.36 0.32 -15.46
CA SER A 257 11.38 -0.54 -16.07
C SER A 257 12.74 -0.32 -15.43
N SER A 258 13.52 -1.39 -15.32
CA SER A 258 14.85 -1.36 -14.69
C SER A 258 15.77 -0.28 -15.24
N GLU A 259 15.79 -0.07 -16.56
CA GLU A 259 16.63 0.92 -17.22
C GLU A 259 16.27 2.35 -16.78
N THR A 260 15.00 2.70 -16.88
CA THR A 260 14.52 4.05 -16.53
C THR A 260 14.61 4.32 -15.03
N THR A 261 14.29 3.33 -14.21
CA THR A 261 14.38 3.42 -12.75
C THR A 261 15.83 3.62 -12.28
N LEU A 262 16.80 2.91 -12.86
CA LEU A 262 18.22 3.08 -12.50
C LEU A 262 18.75 4.48 -12.87
N LEU A 263 18.37 5.00 -14.04
CA LEU A 263 18.71 6.38 -14.44
C LEU A 263 18.13 7.41 -13.45
N ALA A 264 16.87 7.21 -13.05
CA ALA A 264 16.22 8.07 -12.06
C ALA A 264 16.85 7.99 -10.67
N ILE A 265 17.25 6.81 -10.20
CA ILE A 265 17.96 6.66 -8.93
C ILE A 265 19.30 7.40 -8.99
N GLU A 266 20.03 7.33 -10.11
CA GLU A 266 21.28 8.07 -10.28
C GLU A 266 21.05 9.59 -10.28
N ALA A 267 20.02 10.08 -10.97
CA ALA A 267 19.63 11.49 -10.93
C ALA A 267 19.25 11.94 -9.51
N ALA A 268 18.40 11.16 -8.83
CA ALA A 268 18.00 11.39 -7.45
C ALA A 268 19.20 11.50 -6.51
N ARG A 269 20.20 10.62 -6.63
CA ARG A 269 21.42 10.64 -5.79
C ARG A 269 22.22 11.94 -5.92
N LYS A 270 22.21 12.57 -7.09
CA LYS A 270 22.93 13.83 -7.36
C LYS A 270 22.25 15.02 -6.67
N ILE A 271 20.92 15.11 -6.74
CA ILE A 271 20.13 16.22 -6.20
C ILE A 271 19.76 16.08 -4.71
N LEU A 272 19.83 14.85 -4.17
CA LEU A 272 19.50 14.59 -2.77
C LEU A 272 20.52 15.26 -1.84
N MET A 273 20.04 15.95 -0.80
CA MET A 273 20.90 16.57 0.20
C MET A 273 21.43 15.57 1.24
N PRO A 274 22.55 15.87 1.93
CA PRO A 274 22.93 15.12 3.13
C PRO A 274 21.80 15.07 4.17
N GLY A 275 21.60 13.91 4.77
CA GLY A 275 20.45 13.62 5.63
C GLY A 275 19.13 13.41 4.86
N GLY A 276 19.18 13.31 3.53
CA GLY A 276 18.03 12.98 2.69
C GLY A 276 17.86 11.48 2.44
N LEU A 277 16.70 11.09 1.90
CA LEU A 277 16.31 9.70 1.68
C LEU A 277 15.84 9.47 0.23
N ILE A 278 16.26 8.37 -0.38
CA ILE A 278 15.55 7.76 -1.52
C ILE A 278 14.78 6.56 -0.97
N SER A 279 13.47 6.52 -1.24
CA SER A 279 12.56 5.49 -0.76
C SER A 279 11.95 4.76 -1.94
N ILE A 280 12.09 3.44 -1.99
CA ILE A 280 11.62 2.62 -3.09
C ILE A 280 10.71 1.53 -2.52
N VAL A 281 9.47 1.47 -3.03
CA VAL A 281 8.55 0.35 -2.83
C VAL A 281 8.48 -0.42 -4.15
N ALA A 282 8.99 -1.63 -4.21
CA ALA A 282 9.04 -2.44 -5.42
C ALA A 282 8.01 -3.57 -5.40
N TYR A 283 7.03 -3.56 -6.32
CA TYR A 283 6.04 -4.63 -6.46
C TYR A 283 6.59 -5.80 -7.31
N VAL A 284 7.31 -6.73 -6.70
CA VAL A 284 7.99 -7.83 -7.41
C VAL A 284 7.09 -8.94 -8.00
N GLY A 285 5.77 -8.81 -7.84
CA GLY A 285 4.79 -9.87 -8.18
C GLY A 285 4.22 -9.81 -9.60
N HIS A 286 4.51 -8.76 -10.38
CA HIS A 286 4.08 -8.65 -11.78
C HIS A 286 5.23 -8.97 -12.75
N SER A 287 4.89 -9.15 -14.03
CA SER A 287 5.88 -9.36 -15.09
C SER A 287 6.92 -8.23 -15.10
N GLY A 288 8.20 -8.58 -15.10
CA GLY A 288 9.33 -7.63 -15.04
C GLY A 288 9.64 -7.05 -13.64
N GLY A 289 8.70 -7.07 -12.69
CA GLY A 289 8.88 -6.43 -11.38
C GLY A 289 9.99 -7.06 -10.52
N ARG A 290 10.22 -8.37 -10.64
CA ARG A 290 11.34 -9.06 -9.99
C ARG A 290 12.69 -8.62 -10.54
N GLU A 291 12.82 -8.61 -11.87
CA GLU A 291 14.05 -8.22 -12.57
C GLU A 291 14.42 -6.76 -12.28
N GLU A 292 13.42 -5.88 -12.27
CA GLU A 292 13.61 -4.48 -11.89
C GLU A 292 14.15 -4.34 -10.48
N PHE A 293 13.55 -5.02 -9.50
CA PHE A 293 14.04 -5.02 -8.13
C PHE A 293 15.47 -5.56 -8.01
N GLU A 294 15.80 -6.67 -8.67
CA GLU A 294 17.13 -7.29 -8.57
C GLU A 294 18.24 -6.37 -9.10
N LYS A 295 18.00 -5.67 -10.21
CA LYS A 295 18.92 -4.67 -10.74
C LYS A 295 19.09 -3.46 -9.81
N ILE A 296 18.02 -3.02 -9.17
CA ILE A 296 18.07 -1.95 -8.14
C ILE A 296 18.88 -2.41 -6.94
N GLU A 297 18.64 -3.62 -6.44
CA GLU A 297 19.37 -4.19 -5.31
C GLU A 297 20.86 -4.32 -5.62
N GLU A 298 21.21 -4.87 -6.78
CA GLU A 298 22.60 -4.98 -7.24
C GLU A 298 23.28 -3.61 -7.28
N SER A 299 22.67 -2.63 -7.95
CA SER A 299 23.22 -1.28 -8.10
C SER A 299 23.39 -0.58 -6.74
N THR A 300 22.37 -0.62 -5.89
CA THR A 300 22.37 0.09 -4.61
C THR A 300 23.26 -0.56 -3.55
N SER A 301 23.46 -1.87 -3.61
CA SER A 301 24.39 -2.59 -2.73
C SER A 301 25.86 -2.21 -2.91
N ARG A 302 26.21 -1.64 -4.07
CA ARG A 302 27.58 -1.19 -4.42
C ARG A 302 27.87 0.25 -3.99
N LEU A 303 26.90 0.95 -3.39
CA LEU A 303 27.09 2.33 -2.95
C LEU A 303 28.14 2.40 -1.83
N PRO A 304 29.01 3.43 -1.84
CA PRO A 304 30.06 3.55 -0.83
C PRO A 304 29.45 3.80 0.55
N PHE A 305 29.69 2.87 1.48
CA PHE A 305 29.19 2.92 2.86
C PHE A 305 29.52 4.23 3.60
N LYS A 306 30.64 4.90 3.26
CA LYS A 306 31.01 6.17 3.89
C LYS A 306 30.00 7.30 3.63
N SER A 307 29.28 7.27 2.51
CA SER A 307 28.31 8.31 2.13
C SER A 307 26.86 7.81 2.07
N TRP A 308 26.63 6.50 2.08
CA TRP A 308 25.28 5.93 1.99
C TRP A 308 25.04 4.84 3.03
N ASN A 309 23.81 4.82 3.57
CA ASN A 309 23.25 3.67 4.27
C ASN A 309 22.10 3.11 3.40
N CYS A 310 22.22 1.85 2.99
CA CYS A 310 21.23 1.18 2.15
C CYS A 310 20.59 0.04 2.95
N CYS A 311 19.26 0.08 3.10
CA CYS A 311 18.50 -0.89 3.89
C CYS A 311 17.40 -1.52 3.04
N LYS A 312 17.18 -2.82 3.22
CA LYS A 312 16.10 -3.58 2.60
C LYS A 312 15.18 -4.16 3.68
N LEU A 313 13.87 -4.04 3.48
CA LEU A 313 12.86 -4.75 4.25
C LEU A 313 12.02 -5.63 3.30
N GLN A 314 12.06 -6.94 3.54
CA GLN A 314 11.45 -7.95 2.70
C GLN A 314 10.83 -9.06 3.56
N MET A 315 9.61 -9.47 3.21
CA MET A 315 8.98 -10.64 3.83
C MET A 315 9.57 -11.93 3.27
N LEU A 316 10.11 -12.77 4.15
CA LEU A 316 10.78 -14.02 3.73
C LEU A 316 9.81 -15.09 3.23
N ASN A 317 8.65 -15.23 3.87
CA ASN A 317 7.63 -16.23 3.53
C ASN A 317 6.49 -15.69 2.65
N ARG A 318 6.61 -14.45 2.15
CA ARG A 318 5.67 -13.86 1.18
C ARG A 318 6.47 -13.31 0.00
N PRO A 319 6.98 -14.17 -0.90
CA PRO A 319 7.96 -13.76 -1.91
C PRO A 319 7.42 -12.74 -2.91
N LEU A 320 6.10 -12.66 -3.11
CA LEU A 320 5.46 -11.68 -4.00
C LEU A 320 5.06 -10.37 -3.30
N ALA A 321 5.29 -10.26 -1.99
CA ALA A 321 5.01 -9.03 -1.26
C ALA A 321 5.95 -7.90 -1.71
N PRO A 322 5.51 -6.63 -1.64
CA PRO A 322 6.36 -5.51 -2.02
C PRO A 322 7.62 -5.46 -1.15
N VAL A 323 8.76 -5.17 -1.79
CA VAL A 323 10.05 -4.99 -1.12
C VAL A 323 10.30 -3.51 -0.91
N LEU A 324 10.72 -3.14 0.29
CA LEU A 324 11.10 -1.76 0.63
C LEU A 324 12.61 -1.63 0.58
N VAL A 325 13.11 -0.63 -0.15
CA VAL A 325 14.52 -0.26 -0.20
C VAL A 325 14.65 1.21 0.17
N PHE A 326 15.57 1.51 1.09
CA PHE A 326 15.83 2.86 1.60
C PHE A 326 17.30 3.19 1.39
N LEU A 327 17.60 4.31 0.73
CA LEU A 327 18.96 4.82 0.53
C LEU A 327 19.09 6.16 1.25
N PHE A 328 19.70 6.15 2.43
CA PHE A 328 19.93 7.36 3.22
C PHE A 328 21.30 7.94 2.91
N LYS A 329 21.36 9.22 2.54
CA LYS A 329 22.60 9.94 2.26
C LYS A 329 23.14 10.54 3.55
N LYS A 330 24.35 10.14 3.93
CA LYS A 330 25.05 10.63 5.13
C LYS A 330 25.48 12.08 4.98
#